data_AF-L8LTE3-F1
#
_entry.id   AF-L8LTE3-F1
#
_cell.length_a   1.000
_cell.length_b   1.000
_cell.length_c   1.000
_cell.angle_alpha   90.00
_cell.angle_beta   90.00
_cell.angle_gamma   90.00
#
_symmetry.space_group_name_H-M   'P 1'
#
loop_
_entity.id
_entity.type
_entity.pdbx_description
1 polymer ?
#
loop_
_entity_poly.entity_id
_entity_poly.type
_entity_poly.pdbx_seq_one_letter_code
_entity_poly.pdbx_strand_id
1 'polypeptide(L)' 'MIAFLKNSSLPFSGNLSCGIEREKSLVIRLLKRRLGEIPAHLEAEIRNLPLEAVERLGEALLDFQSLEDLVSWLS' A
#
# COMPACT_ATOMS: atom_id res chain seq x y z
N MET A 1 27.60 -6.72 -33.95
CA MET A 1 26.29 -6.30 -34.47
C MET A 1 25.49 -7.58 -34.70
N ILE A 2 24.35 -7.91 -34.08
CA ILE A 2 23.34 -7.18 -33.30
C ILE A 2 22.70 -8.17 -32.27
N ALA A 3 22.21 -7.60 -31.16
CA ALA A 3 21.50 -8.11 -29.97
C ALA A 3 20.81 -9.50 -30.03
N PHE A 4 20.97 -10.36 -29.01
CA PHE A 4 20.25 -10.32 -27.72
C PHE A 4 18.71 -10.34 -27.87
N LEU A 5 18.12 -11.54 -28.01
CA LEU A 5 16.76 -11.80 -27.57
C LEU A 5 16.74 -13.10 -26.78
N LYS A 6 17.12 -12.96 -25.51
CA LYS A 6 16.95 -13.98 -24.48
C LYS A 6 15.45 -14.06 -24.19
N ASN A 7 14.91 -15.27 -24.33
CA ASN A 7 13.72 -15.78 -23.66
C ASN A 7 12.52 -14.84 -23.52
N SER A 8 11.52 -15.13 -24.32
CA SER A 8 10.09 -14.89 -24.06
C SER A 8 9.68 -15.43 -22.69
N SER A 9 9.98 -14.70 -21.62
CA SER A 9 9.27 -14.83 -20.35
C SER A 9 8.32 -13.64 -20.29
N LEU A 10 7.11 -13.82 -20.81
CA LEU A 10 5.99 -12.93 -20.53
C LEU A 10 5.85 -12.87 -18.99
N PRO A 11 6.09 -11.72 -18.33
CA PRO A 11 5.75 -11.63 -16.93
C PRO A 11 4.27 -11.27 -16.85
N PHE A 12 3.62 -11.83 -15.84
CA PHE A 12 2.33 -11.42 -15.31
C PHE A 12 1.07 -11.95 -15.98
N SER A 13 0.72 -13.17 -15.56
CA SER A 13 -0.62 -13.47 -15.03
C SER A 13 -1.06 -12.40 -14.03
N GLY A 14 -1.62 -11.28 -14.50
CA GLY A 14 -1.96 -10.13 -13.67
C GLY A 14 -3.42 -9.72 -13.81
N ASN A 15 -4.36 -10.48 -13.26
CA ASN A 15 -5.77 -10.04 -13.24
C ASN A 15 -6.55 -10.33 -11.93
N LEU A 16 -5.93 -10.82 -10.85
CA LEU A 16 -6.63 -10.99 -9.56
C LEU A 16 -5.96 -10.34 -8.34
N SER A 17 -4.63 -10.18 -8.32
CA SER A 17 -3.89 -9.54 -7.22
C SER A 17 -3.96 -8.00 -7.22
N CYS A 18 -4.49 -7.39 -8.29
CA CYS A 18 -4.48 -5.93 -8.48
C CYS A 18 -5.53 -5.19 -7.63
N GLY A 19 -6.59 -5.86 -7.16
CA GLY A 19 -7.64 -5.20 -6.36
C GLY A 19 -7.13 -4.77 -4.99
N ILE A 20 -6.53 -5.72 -4.26
CA ILE A 20 -6.02 -5.51 -2.89
C ILE A 20 -4.85 -4.52 -2.89
N GLU A 21 -3.94 -4.64 -3.87
CA GLU A 21 -2.79 -3.72 -4.01
C GLU A 21 -3.24 -2.29 -4.34
N ARG A 22 -4.34 -2.11 -5.09
CA ARG A 22 -4.91 -0.79 -5.37
C ARG A 22 -5.51 -0.18 -4.11
N GLU A 23 -6.21 -0.96 -3.29
CA GLU A 23 -6.81 -0.48 -2.06
C GLU A 23 -5.75 -0.02 -1.06
N LYS A 24 -4.72 -0.85 -0.84
CA LYS A 24 -3.54 -0.50 -0.03
C LYS A 24 -2.88 0.79 -0.53
N SER A 25 -2.67 0.89 -1.84
CA SER A 25 -2.09 2.10 -2.45
C SER A 25 -2.97 3.33 -2.26
N LEU A 26 -4.30 3.18 -2.29
CA LEU A 26 -5.24 4.26 -2.05
C LEU A 26 -5.19 4.73 -0.59
N VAL A 27 -5.24 3.80 0.37
CA VAL A 27 -5.13 4.10 1.80
C VAL A 27 -3.82 4.81 2.12
N ILE A 28 -2.69 4.33 1.60
CA ILE A 28 -1.38 4.97 1.78
C ILE A 28 -1.38 6.40 1.23
N ARG A 29 -1.96 6.63 0.05
CA ARG A 29 -2.06 7.99 -0.52
C ARG A 29 -2.95 8.91 0.30
N LEU A 30 -4.05 8.40 0.87
CA LEU A 30 -4.93 9.17 1.75
C LEU A 30 -4.23 9.54 3.05
N LEU A 31 -3.55 8.58 3.68
CA LEU A 31 -2.75 8.82 4.87
C LEU A 31 -1.66 9.87 4.59
N LYS A 32 -0.96 9.79 3.45
CA LYS A 32 0.03 10.81 3.05
C LYS A 32 -0.58 12.21 2.83
N ARG A 33 -1.84 12.29 2.40
CA ARG A 33 -2.55 13.57 2.23
C ARG A 33 -3.04 14.15 3.55
N ARG A 34 -3.42 13.30 4.51
CA ARG A 34 -3.93 13.68 5.82
C ARG A 34 -2.81 14.02 6.80
N LEU A 35 -1.84 13.11 6.92
CA LEU A 35 -0.76 13.13 7.91
C LEU A 35 0.53 13.74 7.35
N GLY A 36 0.60 13.94 6.03
CA GLY A 36 1.80 14.45 5.36
C GLY A 36 2.80 13.35 5.04
N GLU A 37 4.07 13.56 5.39
CA GLU A 37 5.12 12.59 5.09
C GLU A 37 5.01 11.36 5.98
N ILE A 38 4.80 10.19 5.35
CA ILE A 38 4.75 8.91 6.04
C ILE A 38 6.07 8.19 5.80
N PRO A 39 6.77 7.76 6.86
CA PRO A 39 8.03 7.05 6.72
C PRO A 39 7.84 5.68 6.07
N ALA A 40 8.82 5.27 5.28
CA ALA A 40 8.74 4.07 4.44
C ALA A 40 8.50 2.77 5.22
N HIS A 41 8.89 2.70 6.50
CA HIS A 41 8.62 1.53 7.34
C HIS A 41 7.11 1.36 7.61
N LEU A 42 6.38 2.44 7.90
CA LEU A 42 4.93 2.38 8.09
C LEU A 42 4.22 2.04 6.78
N GLU A 43 4.70 2.55 5.63
CA GLU A 43 4.15 2.15 4.33
C GLU A 43 4.32 0.64 4.08
N ALA A 44 5.45 0.07 4.46
CA ALA A 44 5.69 -1.36 4.33
C ALA A 44 4.76 -2.18 5.25
N GLU A 45 4.57 -1.74 6.50
CA GLU A 45 3.62 -2.34 7.45
C GLU A 45 2.20 -2.33 6.86
N ILE A 46 1.74 -1.17 6.36
CA ILE A 46 0.41 -1.02 5.75
C ILE A 46 0.24 -1.92 4.53
N ARG A 47 1.30 -2.10 3.72
CA ARG A 47 1.27 -3.04 2.58
C ARG A 47 1.22 -4.51 3.00
N ASN A 48 1.73 -4.85 4.19
CA ASN A 48 1.67 -6.20 4.73
C ASN A 48 0.34 -6.50 5.45
N LEU A 49 -0.47 -5.49 5.76
CA LEU A 49 -1.77 -5.69 6.41
C LEU A 49 -2.71 -6.59 5.59
N PRO A 50 -3.52 -7.43 6.25
CA PRO A 50 -4.59 -8.18 5.61
C PRO A 50 -5.69 -7.24 5.12
N LEU A 51 -6.48 -7.67 4.14
CA LEU A 51 -7.53 -6.85 3.51
C LEU A 51 -8.48 -6.21 4.54
N GLU A 52 -9.02 -7.01 5.46
CA GLU A 52 -9.92 -6.51 6.52
C GLU A 52 -9.29 -5.40 7.38
N ALA A 53 -7.98 -5.47 7.64
CA ALA A 53 -7.28 -4.43 8.38
C ALA A 53 -7.11 -3.16 7.54
N VAL A 54 -6.90 -3.29 6.23
CA VAL A 54 -6.83 -2.16 5.29
C VAL A 54 -8.18 -1.45 5.19
N GLU A 55 -9.29 -2.19 5.14
CA GLU A 55 -10.64 -1.62 5.15
C GLU A 55 -10.90 -0.85 6.45
N ARG A 56 -10.56 -1.43 7.62
CA ARG A 56 -10.68 -0.76 8.93
C ARG A 56 -9.77 0.46 9.06
N LEU A 57 -8.56 0.39 8.51
CA LEU A 57 -7.65 1.53 8.43
C LEU A 57 -8.24 2.63 7.54
N GLY A 58 -8.97 2.24 6.49
CA GLY A 58 -9.80 3.10 5.65
C GLY A 58 -10.77 3.98 6.43
N GLU A 59 -11.49 3.39 7.38
CA GLU A 59 -12.44 4.11 8.24
C GLU A 59 -11.71 4.93 9.31
N ALA A 60 -10.75 4.32 10.01
CA ALA A 60 -9.99 4.97 11.09
C ALA A 60 -9.15 6.17 10.61
N LEU A 61 -8.70 6.18 9.35
CA LEU A 61 -7.93 7.31 8.81
C LEU A 61 -8.70 8.63 8.82
N LEU A 62 -10.03 8.58 8.84
CA LEU A 62 -10.88 9.79 8.89
C LEU A 62 -10.83 10.46 10.26
N ASP A 63 -10.53 9.71 11.32
CA ASP A 63 -10.40 10.19 12.69
C ASP A 63 -8.94 10.59 13.04
N PHE A 64 -7.94 10.11 12.29
CA PHE A 64 -6.54 10.42 12.57
C PHE A 64 -6.25 11.93 12.51
N GLN A 65 -5.67 12.45 13.58
CA GLN A 65 -5.24 13.84 13.71
C GLN A 65 -3.72 13.99 13.51
N SER A 66 -2.95 12.93 13.74
CA SER A 66 -1.49 12.96 13.71
C SER A 66 -0.88 11.60 13.35
N LEU A 67 0.41 11.61 13.01
CA LEU A 67 1.15 10.37 12.70
C LEU A 67 1.17 9.40 13.89
N GLU A 68 1.09 9.93 15.11
CA GLU A 68 1.00 9.15 16.35
C GLU A 68 -0.27 8.27 16.41
N ASP A 69 -1.40 8.73 15.85
CA ASP A 69 -2.63 7.93 15.77
C ASP A 69 -2.42 6.71 14.85
N LEU A 70 -1.73 6.92 13.71
CA LEU A 70 -1.39 5.84 12.79
C LEU A 70 -0.41 4.84 13.43
N VAL A 71 0.61 5.32 14.14
CA VAL A 71 1.56 4.43 14.84
C VAL A 71 0.85 3.66 15.94
N SER A 72 -0.05 4.29 16.69
CA SER A 72 -0.85 3.63 17.73
C SER A 72 -1.80 2.58 17.18
N TRP A 73 -2.29 2.78 15.95
CA TRP A 73 -3.17 1.82 15.28
C TRP A 73 -2.40 0.62 14.71
N LEU A 74 -1.18 0.83 14.23
CA LEU A 74 -0.31 -0.21 13.67
C LEU A 74 0.42 -1.05 14.73
N SER A 75 0.45 -0.61 15.99
CA SER A 75 1.07 -1.32 17.11
C SER A 75 0.19 -2.45 17.65
#